data_AF-A0A9C8C775-F1
#
_entry.id   AF-A0A9C8C775-F1
#
_cell.length_a   1.000
_cell.length_b   1.000
_cell.length_c   1.000
_cell.angle_alpha   90.00
_cell.angle_beta   90.00
_cell.angle_gamma   90.00
#
_symmetry.space_group_name_H-M   'P 1'
#
loop_
_entity.id
_entity.type
_entity.pdbx_description
1 polymer ?
#
loop_
_entity_poly.entity_id
_entity_poly.type
_entity_poly.pdbx_seq_one_letter_code
_entity_poly.pdbx_strand_id
1 'polypeptide(L)'
;MRKKTLKYSLCCLILVLFFCVYMSRIAYCGEAKELITNTTKVSPGETIRVSGDNLTPGTEIKVYIHSNYGIFLGTGIVDPRGYFSLSITIPPDISVGEHIIRAVEKECVFTKTIIVTRETSTPIYLKAPILISTFFGTAFYIVGAILLLKNRKERRL
;
A
#
# COMPACT_ATOMS: atom_id res chain seq x y z
N MET A 1 -3.38 -68.56 -25.87
CA MET A 1 -2.79 -67.65 -24.86
C MET A 1 -3.01 -66.14 -25.07
N ARG A 2 -3.79 -65.68 -26.06
CA ARG A 2 -3.80 -64.25 -26.51
C ARG A 2 -4.86 -63.33 -25.86
N LYS A 3 -5.80 -63.86 -25.05
CA LYS A 3 -6.93 -63.09 -24.47
C LYS A 3 -6.62 -62.44 -23.10
N LYS A 4 -5.60 -62.91 -22.37
CA LYS A 4 -5.26 -62.39 -21.02
C LYS A 4 -4.44 -61.10 -21.11
N THR A 5 -3.52 -60.99 -22.06
CA THR A 5 -2.70 -59.78 -22.28
C THR A 5 -3.51 -58.57 -22.76
N LEU A 6 -4.61 -58.81 -23.50
CA LEU A 6 -5.52 -57.75 -23.96
C LEU A 6 -6.29 -57.09 -22.80
N LYS A 7 -6.68 -57.85 -21.78
CA LYS A 7 -7.39 -57.31 -20.60
C LYS A 7 -6.50 -56.43 -19.72
N TYR A 8 -5.23 -56.81 -19.53
CA TYR A 8 -4.28 -56.00 -18.76
C TYR A 8 -3.91 -54.71 -19.50
N SER A 9 -3.79 -54.77 -20.84
CA SER A 9 -3.54 -53.59 -21.68
C SER A 9 -4.72 -52.59 -21.67
N LEU A 10 -5.97 -53.09 -21.71
CA LEU A 10 -7.16 -52.24 -21.64
C LEU A 10 -7.32 -51.58 -20.26
N CYS A 11 -6.96 -52.29 -19.17
CA CYS A 11 -7.04 -51.77 -17.81
C CYS A 11 -6.05 -50.62 -17.56
N CYS A 12 -4.81 -50.73 -18.06
CA CYS A 12 -3.84 -49.64 -17.98
C CYS A 12 -4.31 -48.39 -18.73
N LEU A 13 -4.94 -48.57 -19.90
CA LEU A 13 -5.41 -47.45 -20.71
C LEU A 13 -6.58 -46.70 -20.04
N ILE A 14 -7.48 -47.44 -19.37
CA ILE A 14 -8.58 -46.86 -18.58
C ILE A 14 -8.04 -46.15 -17.33
N LEU A 15 -7.04 -46.72 -16.63
CA LEU A 15 -6.41 -46.07 -15.47
C LEU A 15 -5.70 -44.78 -15.86
N VAL A 16 -4.99 -44.74 -16.99
CA VAL A 16 -4.32 -43.54 -17.50
C VAL A 16 -5.34 -42.46 -17.88
N LEU A 17 -6.46 -42.83 -18.53
CA LEU A 17 -7.53 -41.89 -18.83
C LEU A 17 -8.22 -41.35 -17.57
N PHE A 18 -8.43 -42.20 -16.56
CA PHE A 18 -8.97 -41.77 -15.27
C PHE A 18 -8.03 -40.80 -14.56
N PHE A 19 -6.72 -41.06 -14.61
CA PHE A 19 -5.69 -40.19 -14.05
C PHE A 19 -5.58 -38.86 -14.81
N CYS A 20 -5.67 -38.85 -16.15
CA CYS A 20 -5.70 -37.63 -16.97
C CYS A 20 -6.93 -36.76 -16.68
N VAL A 21 -8.12 -37.37 -16.55
CA VAL A 21 -9.35 -36.64 -16.21
C VAL A 21 -9.29 -36.11 -14.76
N TYR A 22 -8.64 -36.84 -13.84
CA TYR A 22 -8.41 -36.37 -12.47
C TYR A 22 -7.43 -35.18 -12.41
N MET A 23 -6.35 -35.23 -13.18
CA MET A 23 -5.36 -34.14 -13.23
C MET A 23 -5.91 -32.87 -13.89
N SER A 24 -6.98 -32.98 -14.68
CA SER A 24 -7.68 -31.84 -15.29
C SER A 24 -8.44 -30.97 -14.27
N ARG A 25 -8.49 -31.37 -12.98
CA ARG A 25 -9.13 -30.61 -11.89
C ARG A 25 -8.16 -29.69 -11.15
N ILE A 26 -6.87 -29.65 -11.50
CA ILE A 26 -5.97 -28.66 -10.92
C ILE A 26 -6.44 -27.31 -11.44
N ALA A 27 -6.95 -26.49 -10.53
CA ALA A 27 -7.52 -25.19 -10.83
C ALA A 27 -6.48 -24.35 -11.59
N TYR A 28 -6.70 -24.20 -12.90
CA TYR A 28 -5.97 -23.25 -13.71
C TYR A 28 -6.32 -21.86 -13.18
N CYS A 29 -5.43 -21.27 -12.39
CA CYS A 29 -5.34 -19.82 -12.34
C CYS A 29 -4.95 -19.39 -13.74
N GLY A 30 -5.91 -18.85 -14.50
CA GLY A 30 -5.66 -18.36 -15.86
C GLY A 30 -4.38 -17.52 -15.92
N GLU A 31 -3.72 -17.58 -17.09
CA GLU A 31 -2.47 -16.89 -17.48
C GLU A 31 -2.09 -15.73 -16.56
N ALA A 32 -0.85 -15.75 -16.04
CA ALA A 32 -0.25 -14.77 -15.13
C ALA A 32 -1.01 -13.43 -15.06
N LYS A 33 -1.97 -13.36 -14.12
CA LYS A 33 -2.80 -12.18 -13.91
C LYS A 33 -2.08 -11.19 -13.00
N GLU A 34 -2.02 -9.95 -13.43
CA GLU A 34 -1.48 -8.85 -12.64
C GLU A 34 -2.62 -8.11 -11.92
N LEU A 35 -2.43 -7.82 -10.63
CA LEU A 35 -3.31 -6.89 -9.92
C LEU A 35 -2.94 -5.45 -10.30
N ILE A 36 -3.93 -4.69 -10.77
CA ILE A 36 -3.76 -3.28 -11.11
C ILE A 36 -4.31 -2.43 -9.96
N THR A 37 -3.50 -1.46 -9.52
CA THR A 37 -3.88 -0.45 -8.53
C THR A 37 -3.81 0.92 -9.16
N ASN A 38 -4.68 1.84 -8.75
CA ASN A 38 -4.64 3.22 -9.27
C ASN A 38 -3.39 4.00 -8.84
N THR A 39 -2.76 3.61 -7.72
CA THR A 39 -1.52 4.19 -7.22
C THR A 39 -0.68 3.13 -6.53
N THR A 40 0.64 3.30 -6.56
CA THR A 40 1.61 2.46 -5.84
C THR A 40 2.05 3.09 -4.52
N LYS A 41 1.67 4.35 -4.26
CA LYS A 41 1.97 5.08 -3.02
C LYS A 41 0.68 5.54 -2.37
N VAL A 42 0.52 5.24 -1.08
CA VAL A 42 -0.72 5.49 -0.33
C VAL A 42 -0.41 5.94 1.08
N SER A 43 -1.31 6.72 1.67
CA SER A 43 -1.28 7.07 3.09
C SER A 43 -2.13 6.10 3.92
N PRO A 44 -1.81 5.86 5.20
CA PRO A 44 -2.71 5.16 6.11
C PRO A 44 -4.08 5.84 6.17
N GLY A 45 -5.17 5.07 6.10
CA GLY A 45 -6.55 5.60 6.04
C GLY A 45 -7.04 5.97 4.64
N GLU A 46 -6.17 5.96 3.63
CA GLU A 46 -6.54 6.30 2.26
C GLU A 46 -7.33 5.17 1.58
N THR A 47 -8.25 5.54 0.69
CA THR A 47 -9.01 4.56 -0.12
C THR A 47 -8.39 4.45 -1.50
N ILE A 48 -8.05 3.22 -1.90
CA ILE A 48 -7.52 2.91 -3.22
C ILE A 48 -8.44 2.00 -4.00
N ARG A 49 -8.29 2.02 -5.32
CA ARG A 49 -9.03 1.17 -6.23
C ARG A 49 -8.11 0.05 -6.70
N VAL A 50 -8.52 -1.18 -6.41
CA VAL A 50 -7.90 -2.39 -6.92
C VAL A 50 -8.76 -2.92 -8.06
N SER A 51 -8.11 -3.34 -9.13
CA SER A 51 -8.75 -3.93 -10.29
C SER A 51 -7.94 -5.10 -10.83
N GLY A 52 -8.64 -6.01 -11.51
CA GLY A 52 -8.04 -7.13 -12.22
C GLY A 52 -8.96 -7.58 -13.34
N ASP A 53 -8.38 -8.26 -14.31
CA ASP A 53 -9.06 -8.76 -15.50
C ASP A 53 -8.80 -10.27 -15.71
N ASN A 54 -9.52 -10.83 -16.68
CA ASN A 54 -9.47 -12.24 -17.05
C ASN A 54 -9.88 -13.21 -15.91
N LEU A 55 -10.57 -12.71 -14.88
CA LEU A 55 -11.03 -13.45 -13.71
C LEU A 55 -12.24 -14.32 -14.04
N THR A 56 -12.52 -15.33 -13.21
CA THR A 56 -13.66 -16.22 -13.47
C THR A 56 -14.96 -15.45 -13.24
N PRO A 57 -15.83 -15.27 -14.23
CA PRO A 57 -17.07 -14.53 -14.03
C PRO A 57 -17.94 -15.11 -12.90
N GLY A 58 -18.48 -14.25 -12.05
CA GLY A 58 -19.36 -14.63 -10.94
C GLY A 58 -18.66 -15.25 -9.73
N THR A 59 -17.33 -15.24 -9.66
CA THR A 59 -16.59 -15.68 -8.46
C THR A 59 -16.39 -14.55 -7.46
N GLU A 60 -16.22 -14.92 -6.19
CA GLU A 60 -15.86 -14.00 -5.12
C GLU A 60 -14.34 -13.88 -5.01
N ILE A 61 -13.86 -12.65 -4.93
CA ILE A 61 -12.46 -12.29 -4.69
C ILE A 61 -12.35 -11.66 -3.30
N LYS A 62 -11.38 -12.14 -2.52
CA LYS A 62 -11.07 -11.63 -1.19
C LYS A 62 -9.74 -10.88 -1.22
N VAL A 63 -9.74 -9.63 -0.77
CA VAL A 63 -8.55 -8.77 -0.79
C VAL A 63 -8.00 -8.61 0.62
N TYR A 64 -6.69 -8.80 0.75
CA TYR A 64 -5.93 -8.69 1.99
C TYR A 64 -4.70 -7.80 1.78
N ILE A 65 -4.17 -7.26 2.88
CA ILE A 65 -2.86 -6.59 2.90
C ILE A 65 -1.94 -7.29 3.90
N HIS A 66 -0.73 -7.63 3.44
CA HIS A 66 0.27 -8.35 4.23
C HIS A 66 1.35 -7.39 4.71
N SER A 67 1.14 -6.85 5.90
CA SER A 67 2.10 -6.01 6.65
C SER A 67 2.78 -6.79 7.78
N ASN A 68 1.99 -7.51 8.59
CA ASN A 68 2.44 -8.36 9.70
C ASN A 68 1.50 -9.58 9.87
N TYR A 69 0.21 -9.31 10.05
CA TYR A 69 -0.88 -10.29 10.08
C TYR A 69 -1.80 -9.92 8.94
N GLY A 70 -2.08 -10.81 7.98
CA GLY A 70 -2.86 -10.46 6.78
C GLY A 70 -4.19 -9.80 7.15
N ILE A 71 -4.33 -8.50 6.89
CA ILE A 71 -5.54 -7.75 7.24
C ILE A 71 -6.51 -7.88 6.08
N PHE A 72 -7.73 -8.31 6.38
CA PHE A 72 -8.81 -8.38 5.40
C PHE A 72 -9.33 -6.97 5.08
N LEU A 73 -9.38 -6.63 3.79
CA LEU A 73 -9.80 -5.30 3.31
C LEU A 73 -11.19 -5.31 2.70
N GLY A 74 -11.65 -6.45 2.17
CA GLY A 74 -12.97 -6.58 1.57
C GLY A 74 -13.10 -7.75 0.62
N THR A 75 -14.34 -8.00 0.19
CA THR A 75 -14.66 -8.92 -0.89
C THR A 75 -15.36 -8.21 -2.04
N GLY A 76 -15.28 -8.76 -3.24
CA GLY A 76 -16.11 -8.34 -4.35
C GLY A 76 -16.36 -9.48 -5.33
N ILE A 77 -17.31 -9.27 -6.23
CA ILE A 77 -17.75 -10.26 -7.22
C ILE A 77 -17.17 -9.88 -8.58
N VAL A 78 -16.70 -10.88 -9.33
CA VAL A 78 -16.21 -10.70 -10.69
C VAL A 78 -17.39 -10.56 -11.65
N ASP A 79 -17.35 -9.53 -12.49
CA ASP A 79 -18.37 -9.27 -13.49
C ASP A 79 -18.45 -10.37 -14.56
N PRO A 80 -19.56 -10.47 -15.32
CA PRO A 80 -19.71 -11.42 -16.45
C PRO A 80 -18.58 -11.38 -17.49
N ARG A 81 -17.86 -10.25 -17.58
CA ARG A 81 -16.72 -10.03 -18.49
C ARG A 81 -15.38 -10.49 -17.93
N GLY A 82 -15.34 -11.05 -16.70
CA GLY A 82 -14.11 -11.42 -16.02
C GLY A 82 -13.33 -10.22 -15.46
N TYR A 83 -13.99 -9.08 -15.30
CA TYR A 83 -13.41 -7.87 -14.70
C TYR A 83 -13.83 -7.75 -13.25
N PHE A 84 -12.90 -7.29 -12.41
CA PHE A 84 -13.15 -6.98 -11.01
C PHE A 84 -12.65 -5.58 -10.72
N SER A 85 -13.43 -4.84 -9.94
CA SER A 85 -12.96 -3.62 -9.34
C SER A 85 -13.56 -3.39 -7.97
N LEU A 86 -12.71 -3.13 -6.99
CA LEU A 86 -13.09 -2.89 -5.60
C LEU A 86 -12.34 -1.70 -5.05
N SER A 87 -13.07 -0.81 -4.38
CA SER A 87 -12.48 0.25 -3.55
C SER A 87 -12.20 -0.33 -2.17
N ILE A 88 -10.95 -0.28 -1.74
CA ILE A 88 -10.50 -0.76 -0.43
C ILE A 88 -9.88 0.39 0.36
N THR A 89 -10.14 0.44 1.66
CA THR A 89 -9.55 1.43 2.54
C THR A 89 -8.37 0.83 3.28
N ILE A 90 -7.21 1.49 3.21
CA ILE A 90 -6.00 1.09 3.92
C ILE A 90 -6.19 1.41 5.41
N PRO A 91 -5.95 0.46 6.33
CA PRO A 91 -6.07 0.73 7.76
C PRO A 91 -5.19 1.91 8.22
N PRO A 92 -5.67 2.78 9.13
CA PRO A 92 -4.89 3.93 9.61
C PRO A 92 -3.69 3.53 10.47
N ASP A 93 -3.75 2.36 11.12
CA ASP A 93 -2.71 1.86 12.02
C ASP A 93 -1.62 1.05 11.31
N ILE A 94 -1.65 1.00 9.97
CA ILE A 94 -0.63 0.28 9.21
C ILE A 94 0.74 0.97 9.35
N SER A 95 1.80 0.17 9.45
CA SER A 95 3.17 0.68 9.48
C SER A 95 3.54 1.34 8.15
N VAL A 96 4.42 2.34 8.20
CA VAL A 96 5.00 2.95 6.99
C VAL A 96 6.01 1.96 6.39
N GLY A 97 6.03 1.81 5.07
CA GLY A 97 6.93 0.88 4.37
C GLY A 97 6.30 0.17 3.18
N GLU A 98 6.98 -0.85 2.68
CA GLU A 98 6.47 -1.71 1.61
C GLU A 98 5.46 -2.71 2.16
N HIS A 99 4.33 -2.87 1.46
CA HIS A 99 3.26 -3.80 1.79
C HIS A 99 2.79 -4.54 0.55
N ILE A 100 2.34 -5.78 0.74
CA ILE A 100 1.84 -6.62 -0.36
C ILE A 100 0.32 -6.72 -0.26
N ILE A 101 -0.39 -6.22 -1.27
CA ILE A 101 -1.81 -6.50 -1.46
C ILE A 101 -1.93 -7.89 -2.07
N ARG A 102 -2.75 -8.74 -1.46
CA ARG A 102 -3.05 -10.10 -1.90
C ARG A 102 -4.54 -10.19 -2.23
N ALA A 103 -4.87 -10.52 -3.47
CA ALA A 103 -6.22 -10.91 -3.85
C ALA A 103 -6.30 -12.43 -4.02
N VAL A 104 -7.28 -13.06 -3.38
CA VAL A 104 -7.49 -14.51 -3.41
C VAL A 104 -8.82 -14.79 -4.12
N GLU A 105 -8.73 -15.52 -5.22
CA GLU A 105 -9.87 -16.02 -6.00
C GLU A 105 -9.83 -17.55 -5.94
N LYS A 106 -10.69 -18.19 -5.13
CA LYS A 106 -10.65 -19.66 -4.90
C LYS A 106 -9.24 -20.13 -4.47
N GLU A 107 -8.52 -20.84 -5.34
CA GLU A 107 -7.15 -21.32 -5.12
C GLU A 107 -6.07 -20.39 -5.69
N CYS A 108 -6.49 -19.34 -6.41
CA CYS A 108 -5.61 -18.39 -7.08
C CYS A 108 -5.26 -17.23 -6.20
N VAL A 109 -3.97 -16.89 -6.18
CA VAL A 109 -3.43 -15.80 -5.37
C VAL A 109 -2.71 -14.83 -6.29
N PHE A 110 -3.16 -13.59 -6.27
CA PHE A 110 -2.57 -12.48 -7.01
C PHE A 110 -1.97 -11.49 -6.02
N THR A 111 -0.78 -10.97 -6.31
CA THR A 111 -0.06 -10.07 -5.40
C THR A 111 0.40 -8.81 -6.09
N LYS A 112 0.33 -7.68 -5.39
CA LYS A 112 0.84 -6.39 -5.85
C LYS A 112 1.48 -5.63 -4.69
N THR A 113 2.66 -5.09 -4.92
CA THR A 113 3.36 -4.29 -3.90
C THR A 113 2.90 -2.84 -3.96
N ILE A 114 2.66 -2.26 -2.79
CA ILE A 114 2.41 -0.84 -2.56
C ILE A 114 3.35 -0.30 -1.50
N ILE A 115 3.61 0.99 -1.53
CA ILE A 115 4.45 1.68 -0.55
C ILE A 115 3.53 2.58 0.26
N VAL A 116 3.39 2.29 1.54
CA VAL A 116 2.68 3.19 2.47
C VAL A 116 3.65 4.26 2.92
N THR A 117 3.32 5.52 2.62
CA THR A 117 4.06 6.70 3.05
C THR A 117 3.15 7.55 3.92
N ARG A 118 3.60 7.98 5.10
CA ARG A 118 2.90 9.05 5.82
C ARG A 118 3.30 10.38 5.19
N GLU A 119 2.33 11.18 4.79
CA GLU A 119 2.56 12.60 4.57
C GLU A 119 3.03 13.19 5.90
N THR A 120 4.34 13.37 6.00
CA THR A 120 4.91 14.11 7.12
C THR A 120 4.58 15.54 6.80
N SER A 121 3.48 16.06 7.36
CA SER A 121 3.27 17.50 7.38
C SER A 121 4.48 18.09 8.10
N THR A 122 5.49 18.52 7.35
CA THR A 122 6.59 19.26 7.94
C THR A 122 5.95 20.48 8.57
N PRO A 123 6.03 20.68 9.90
CA PRO A 123 5.58 21.94 10.45
C PRO A 123 6.38 23.01 9.71
N ILE A 124 5.67 23.88 9.00
CA ILE A 124 6.27 25.08 8.43
C ILE A 124 6.68 25.89 9.65
N TYR A 125 7.91 25.68 10.10
CA TYR A 125 8.58 26.56 11.04
C TYR A 125 8.87 27.81 10.23
N LEU A 126 7.83 28.64 10.06
CA LEU A 126 7.97 30.02 9.64
C LEU A 126 8.95 30.61 10.64
N LYS A 127 10.19 30.76 10.19
CA LYS A 127 11.26 31.51 10.85
C LYS A 127 10.70 32.91 11.04
N ALA A 128 9.91 33.10 12.09
CA ALA A 128 9.46 34.42 12.50
C ALA A 128 10.72 35.29 12.56
N PRO A 129 10.73 36.49 11.98
CA PRO A 129 11.91 37.33 11.99
C PRO A 129 12.20 37.74 13.43
N ILE A 130 13.11 37.04 14.11
CA ILE A 130 13.62 37.36 15.46
C ILE A 130 14.45 38.67 15.43
N LEU A 131 14.48 39.38 14.30
CA LEU A 131 15.24 40.61 14.11
C LEU A 131 14.74 41.80 14.93
N ILE A 132 13.55 41.75 15.54
CA ILE A 132 13.00 42.91 16.25
C ILE A 132 13.64 43.10 17.65
N SER A 133 14.20 42.05 18.27
CA SER A 133 14.72 42.15 19.65
C SER A 133 16.11 42.81 19.78
N THR A 134 16.94 42.76 18.74
CA THR A 134 18.31 43.33 18.78
C THR A 134 18.35 44.83 18.51
N PHE A 135 17.34 45.38 17.83
CA PHE A 135 17.25 46.83 17.57
C PHE A 135 16.83 47.64 18.81
N PHE A 136 15.89 47.15 19.62
CA PHE A 136 15.50 47.85 20.84
C PHE A 136 16.62 47.85 21.89
N GLY A 137 17.34 46.74 22.07
CA GLY A 137 18.41 46.63 23.07
C GLY A 137 19.57 47.61 22.83
N THR A 138 20.01 47.75 21.58
CA THR A 138 21.13 48.65 21.23
C THR A 138 20.74 50.13 21.32
N ALA A 139 19.50 50.49 20.95
CA ALA A 139 19.00 51.86 21.07
C ALA A 139 18.95 52.33 22.55
N PHE A 140 18.46 51.50 23.47
CA PHE A 140 18.44 51.84 24.89
C PHE A 140 19.85 51.98 25.47
N TYR A 141 20.81 51.15 25.05
CA TYR A 141 22.19 51.23 25.52
C TYR A 141 22.88 52.53 25.06
N ILE A 142 22.68 52.94 23.81
CA ILE A 142 23.25 54.20 23.28
C ILE A 142 22.64 55.42 23.97
N VAL A 143 21.32 55.46 24.16
CA VAL A 143 20.65 56.57 24.87
C VAL A 143 21.12 56.66 26.32
N GLY A 144 21.27 55.53 27.02
CA GLY A 144 21.82 55.47 28.37
C GLY A 144 23.25 56.02 28.45
N ALA A 145 24.12 55.63 27.50
CA ALA A 145 25.49 56.11 27.45
C ALA A 145 25.58 57.63 27.20
N ILE A 146 24.75 58.17 26.29
CA ILE A 146 24.70 59.61 25.99
C ILE A 146 24.27 60.42 27.23
N LEU A 147 23.22 59.97 27.95
CA LEU A 147 22.75 60.65 29.16
C LEU A 147 23.80 60.65 30.27
N LEU A 148 24.53 59.55 30.46
CA LEU A 148 25.62 59.47 31.42
C LEU A 148 26.77 60.44 31.07
N LEU A 149 27.15 60.53 29.80
CA LEU A 149 28.21 61.44 29.35
C LEU A 149 27.81 62.92 29.49
N LYS A 150 26.54 63.25 29.20
CA LYS A 150 26.03 64.63 29.37
C LYS A 150 26.07 65.07 30.84
N ASN A 151 25.56 64.25 31.76
CA ASN A 151 25.55 64.57 33.19
C ASN A 151 26.98 64.69 33.76
N ARG A 152 27.93 63.87 33.28
CA ARG A 152 29.33 63.96 33.71
C ARG A 152 30.02 65.25 33.24
N LYS A 153 29.62 65.80 32.10
CA LYS A 153 30.13 67.09 31.59
C LYS A 153 29.59 68.26 32.40
N GLU A 154 28.32 68.25 32.76
CA GLU A 154 27.69 69.33 33.55
C GLU A 154 28.24 69.40 34.99
N ARG A 155 28.70 68.30 35.59
CA ARG A 155 29.37 68.31 36.91
C ARG A 155 30.83 68.78 36.91
N ARG A 156 31.43 69.01 35.74
CA ARG A 156 32.84 69.41 35.60
C ARG A 156 33.02 70.88 35.18
N LEU A 157 31.92 71.61 35.05
CA LEU A 157 31.87 73.07 34.88
C LEU A 157 31.30 73.69 36.16
#